data_AF-A8ZML1-F1
#
_entry.id   AF-A8ZML1-F1
#
_cell.length_a   1.000
_cell.length_b   1.000
_cell.length_c   1.000
_cell.angle_alpha   90.00
_cell.angle_beta   90.00
_cell.angle_gamma   90.00
#
_symmetry.space_group_name_H-M   'P 1'
#
loop_
_entity.id
_entity.type
_entity.pdbx_description
1 polymer ?
#
loop_
_entity_poly.entity_id
_entity_poly.type
_entity_poly.pdbx_seq_one_letter_code
_entity_poly.pdbx_strand_id
1 'polypeptide(L)'
;MILVDWQKLAKINELKEYFEADFIGFQERIEYHILALENIDAKELDKLALLRVLEVTNGCTQWGFRRKDQYCLSVEKTRECMNTVMGFILSKKIDLPSGESIYFAKSTEQLMDEVRELYHNAFKKHHARSEREFYARSTAIFLVCGYKRLEVAMQVVNKEFVSLFTKHYLDKGQKYITPYIEAIVP
;
A
#
# COMPACT_ATOMS: atom_id res chain seq x y z
N MET A 1 -11.91 10.37 14.20
CA MET A 1 -10.48 10.60 14.40
C MET A 1 -9.84 9.35 14.97
N ILE A 2 -8.96 8.75 14.17
CA ILE A 2 -8.21 7.54 14.51
C ILE A 2 -7.14 7.90 15.54
N LEU A 3 -7.03 7.13 16.62
CA LEU A 3 -5.98 7.31 17.62
C LEU A 3 -4.72 6.54 17.18
N VAL A 4 -3.58 7.21 17.11
CA VAL A 4 -2.34 6.67 16.53
C VAL A 4 -1.19 6.78 17.54
N ASP A 5 -0.47 5.67 17.74
CA ASP A 5 0.81 5.63 18.42
C ASP A 5 1.92 6.09 17.45
N TRP A 6 2.17 7.39 17.45
CA TRP A 6 3.18 8.02 16.60
C TRP A 6 4.60 7.52 16.88
N GLN A 7 4.91 7.14 18.13
CA GLN A 7 6.21 6.59 18.49
C GLN A 7 6.42 5.19 17.89
N LYS A 8 5.33 4.40 17.77
CA LYS A 8 5.36 3.12 17.08
C LYS A 8 5.50 3.29 15.57
N LEU A 9 4.78 4.24 14.95
CA LEU A 9 4.96 4.56 13.52
C LEU A 9 6.38 5.03 13.19
N ALA A 10 6.99 5.87 14.04
CA ALA A 10 8.34 6.39 13.82
C ALA A 10 9.44 5.32 13.83
N LYS A 11 9.14 4.11 14.32
CA LYS A 11 10.07 2.97 14.31
C LYS A 11 9.99 2.14 13.02
N ILE A 12 9.00 2.38 12.16
CA ILE A 12 8.89 1.70 10.86
C ILE A 12 10.05 2.16 9.97
N ASN A 13 10.80 1.21 9.41
CA ASN A 13 12.05 1.48 8.67
C ASN A 13 11.86 2.51 7.55
N GLU A 14 10.75 2.41 6.81
CA GLU A 14 10.41 3.29 5.69
C GLU A 14 10.02 4.70 6.15
N LEU A 15 9.64 4.89 7.42
CA LEU A 15 9.20 6.18 7.95
C LEU A 15 10.26 6.87 8.82
N LYS A 16 11.21 6.08 9.34
CA LYS A 16 12.17 6.49 10.36
C LYS A 16 12.91 7.78 9.99
N GLU A 17 13.45 7.87 8.78
CA GLU A 17 14.21 9.04 8.34
C GLU A 17 13.37 10.32 8.30
N TYR A 18 12.07 10.22 8.02
CA TYR A 18 11.18 11.38 7.95
C TYR A 18 10.80 11.87 9.34
N PHE A 19 10.53 10.95 10.27
CA PHE A 19 10.26 11.30 11.66
C PHE A 19 11.51 11.83 12.39
N GLU A 20 12.70 11.28 12.11
CA GLU A 20 13.96 11.79 12.67
C GLU A 20 14.30 13.19 12.17
N ALA A 21 13.98 13.49 10.90
CA ALA A 21 14.23 14.80 10.32
C ALA A 21 13.25 15.89 10.82
N ASP A 22 11.96 15.56 10.94
CA ASP A 22 10.91 16.48 11.36
C ASP A 22 9.69 15.72 11.88
N PHE A 23 9.71 15.35 13.16
CA PHE A 23 8.68 14.50 13.75
C PHE A 23 7.29 15.13 13.66
N ILE A 24 7.15 16.37 14.13
CA ILE A 24 5.85 17.06 14.19
C ILE A 24 5.37 17.38 12.77
N GLY A 25 6.22 17.92 11.90
CA GLY A 25 5.81 18.26 10.55
C GLY A 25 5.47 17.02 9.69
N PHE A 26 6.10 15.87 9.94
CA PHE A 26 5.72 14.63 9.25
C PHE A 26 4.43 14.03 9.82
N GLN A 27 4.21 14.10 11.14
CA GLN A 27 2.94 13.74 11.77
C GLN A 27 1.78 14.58 11.19
N GLU A 28 1.89 15.90 11.19
CA GLU A 28 0.86 16.82 10.67
C GLU A 28 0.52 16.53 9.19
N ARG A 29 1.52 16.13 8.39
CA ARG A 29 1.31 15.69 7.00
C ARG A 29 0.48 14.42 6.91
N ILE A 30 0.78 13.42 7.76
CA ILE A 30 -0.01 12.18 7.81
C ILE A 30 -1.44 12.50 8.25
N GLU A 31 -1.62 13.31 9.29
CA GLU A 31 -2.93 13.74 9.79
C GLU A 31 -3.75 14.49 8.73
N TYR A 32 -3.11 15.39 7.97
CA TYR A 32 -3.74 16.07 6.83
C TYR A 32 -4.33 15.06 5.82
N HIS A 33 -3.58 14.01 5.47
CA HIS A 33 -4.07 12.97 4.57
C HIS A 33 -5.14 12.09 5.21
N ILE A 34 -5.05 11.79 6.51
CA ILE A 34 -6.09 11.05 7.23
C ILE A 34 -7.42 11.81 7.11
N LEU A 35 -7.44 13.11 7.41
CA LEU A 35 -8.64 13.94 7.33
C LEU A 35 -9.23 13.98 5.91
N ALA A 36 -8.37 14.05 4.88
CA ALA A 36 -8.83 13.99 3.49
C ALA A 36 -9.48 12.63 3.15
N LEU A 37 -8.91 11.54 3.66
CA LEU A 37 -9.37 10.17 3.38
C LEU A 37 -10.59 9.75 4.22
N GLU A 38 -10.86 10.38 5.37
CA GLU A 38 -12.05 10.12 6.20
C GLU A 38 -13.38 10.39 5.45
N ASN A 39 -13.34 11.17 4.36
CA ASN A 39 -14.51 11.46 3.52
C ASN A 39 -14.79 10.40 2.43
N ILE A 40 -13.96 9.38 2.30
CA ILE A 40 -14.13 8.32 1.30
C ILE A 40 -15.20 7.33 1.78
N ASP A 41 -16.05 6.90 0.85
CA ASP A 41 -17.07 5.88 1.12
C ASP A 41 -16.45 4.59 1.70
N ALA A 42 -17.13 4.00 2.66
CA ALA A 42 -16.64 2.82 3.38
C ALA A 42 -16.33 1.64 2.43
N LYS A 43 -17.12 1.44 1.37
CA LYS A 43 -16.88 0.37 0.39
C LYS A 43 -15.69 0.70 -0.50
N GLU A 44 -15.46 1.97 -0.81
CA GLU A 44 -14.27 2.39 -1.54
C GLU A 44 -12.99 2.21 -0.71
N LEU A 45 -13.06 2.42 0.62
CA LEU A 45 -11.96 2.08 1.52
C LEU A 45 -11.67 0.57 1.55
N ASP A 46 -12.69 -0.29 1.47
CA ASP A 46 -12.49 -1.75 1.38
C ASP A 46 -11.74 -2.13 0.09
N LYS A 47 -12.11 -1.51 -1.03
CA LYS A 47 -11.43 -1.72 -2.34
C LYS A 47 -10.01 -1.16 -2.33
N LEU A 48 -9.78 0.00 -1.71
CA LEU A 48 -8.44 0.57 -1.54
C LEU A 48 -7.57 -0.34 -0.67
N ALA A 49 -8.10 -0.90 0.42
CA ALA A 49 -7.37 -1.85 1.24
C ALA A 49 -6.89 -3.05 0.42
N LEU A 50 -7.78 -3.61 -0.44
CA LEU A 50 -7.43 -4.69 -1.36
C LEU A 50 -6.30 -4.28 -2.31
N LEU A 51 -6.41 -3.11 -2.94
CA LEU A 51 -5.37 -2.58 -3.83
C LEU A 51 -4.03 -2.41 -3.10
N ARG A 52 -4.04 -1.84 -1.89
CA ARG A 52 -2.82 -1.61 -1.09
C ARG A 52 -2.11 -2.92 -0.76
N VAL A 53 -2.83 -3.98 -0.41
CA VAL A 53 -2.23 -5.30 -0.15
C VAL A 53 -1.56 -5.83 -1.42
N LEU A 54 -2.21 -5.71 -2.58
CA LEU A 54 -1.63 -6.12 -3.87
C LEU A 54 -0.38 -5.30 -4.23
N GLU A 55 -0.42 -3.99 -4.05
CA GLU A 55 0.70 -3.07 -4.33
C GLU A 55 1.92 -3.39 -3.46
N VAL A 56 1.72 -3.53 -2.15
CA VAL A 56 2.80 -3.87 -1.21
C VAL A 56 3.38 -5.24 -1.53
N THR A 57 2.52 -6.24 -1.76
CA THR A 57 2.97 -7.61 -2.08
C THR A 57 3.81 -7.63 -3.36
N ASN A 58 3.37 -6.89 -4.40
CA ASN A 58 4.15 -6.72 -5.62
C ASN A 58 5.46 -5.97 -5.36
N GLY A 59 5.47 -4.93 -4.53
CA GLY A 59 6.68 -4.24 -4.08
C GLY A 59 7.69 -5.19 -3.44
N CYS A 60 7.26 -6.00 -2.47
CA CYS A 60 8.07 -7.03 -1.84
C CYS A 60 8.61 -8.06 -2.85
N THR A 61 7.78 -8.48 -3.80
CA THR A 61 8.15 -9.42 -4.88
C THR A 61 9.26 -8.86 -5.76
N GLN A 62 9.11 -7.61 -6.20
CA GLN A 62 10.11 -6.95 -7.04
C GLN A 62 11.43 -6.70 -6.31
N TRP A 63 11.38 -6.30 -5.04
CA TRP A 63 12.59 -6.13 -4.23
C TRP A 63 13.30 -7.46 -3.98
N GLY A 64 12.56 -8.54 -3.73
CA GLY A 64 13.12 -9.89 -3.61
C GLY A 64 13.87 -10.33 -4.87
N PHE A 65 13.29 -10.06 -6.05
CA PHE A 65 13.98 -10.29 -7.32
C PHE A 65 15.23 -9.43 -7.48
N ARG A 66 15.15 -8.11 -7.23
CA ARG A 66 16.31 -7.19 -7.37
C ARG A 66 17.47 -7.55 -6.45
N ARG A 67 17.18 -8.07 -5.26
CA ARG A 67 18.19 -8.48 -4.26
C ARG A 67 18.67 -9.92 -4.43
N LYS A 68 18.09 -10.68 -5.37
CA LYS A 68 18.33 -12.13 -5.55
C LYS A 68 18.11 -12.90 -4.24
N ASP A 69 17.03 -12.56 -3.54
CA ASP A 69 16.61 -13.28 -2.33
C ASP A 69 16.47 -14.78 -2.63
N GLN A 70 16.70 -15.64 -1.63
CA GLN A 70 16.60 -17.11 -1.76
C GLN A 70 15.27 -17.58 -2.39
N TYR A 71 14.19 -16.85 -2.13
CA TYR A 71 12.84 -17.14 -2.63
C TYR A 71 12.44 -16.23 -3.81
N CYS A 72 13.40 -15.60 -4.51
CA CYS A 72 13.08 -14.77 -5.67
C CYS A 72 12.35 -15.58 -6.74
N LEU A 73 11.25 -15.02 -7.26
CA LEU A 73 10.55 -15.63 -8.38
C LEU A 73 11.42 -15.54 -9.64
N SER A 74 11.10 -16.33 -10.66
CA SER A 74 11.73 -16.15 -11.98
C SER A 74 11.45 -14.74 -12.51
N VAL A 75 12.25 -14.30 -13.49
CA VAL A 75 12.05 -12.98 -14.11
C VAL A 75 10.68 -12.88 -14.79
N GLU A 76 10.22 -13.96 -15.42
CA GLU A 76 8.91 -14.06 -16.07
C GLU A 76 7.80 -13.89 -15.05
N LYS A 77 7.87 -14.63 -13.94
CA LYS A 77 6.83 -14.57 -12.90
C LYS A 77 6.83 -13.24 -12.16
N THR A 78 8.01 -12.65 -11.93
CA THR A 78 8.13 -11.30 -11.36
C THR A 78 7.50 -10.26 -12.29
N ARG A 79 7.70 -10.36 -13.61
CA ARG A 79 7.06 -9.49 -14.60
C ARG A 79 5.55 -9.69 -14.66
N GLU A 80 5.08 -10.92 -14.58
CA GLU A 80 3.65 -11.23 -14.50
C GLU A 80 3.00 -10.53 -13.30
N CYS A 81 3.58 -10.68 -12.10
CA CYS A 81 3.13 -10.00 -10.89
C CYS A 81 3.04 -8.47 -11.07
N MET A 82 4.10 -7.88 -11.62
CA MET A 82 4.17 -6.44 -11.87
C MET A 82 3.10 -6.00 -12.87
N ASN A 83 2.98 -6.68 -14.01
CA ASN A 83 2.06 -6.33 -15.07
C ASN A 83 0.61 -6.44 -14.61
N THR A 84 0.27 -7.47 -13.83
CA THR A 84 -1.06 -7.66 -13.27
C THR A 84 -1.44 -6.49 -12.34
N VAL A 85 -0.61 -6.19 -11.33
CA VAL A 85 -0.94 -5.12 -10.37
C VAL A 85 -0.91 -3.74 -11.04
N MET A 86 0.06 -3.49 -11.93
CA MET A 86 0.08 -2.25 -12.70
C MET A 86 -1.14 -2.12 -13.61
N GLY A 87 -1.58 -3.22 -14.22
CA GLY A 87 -2.80 -3.27 -15.02
C GLY A 87 -4.02 -2.85 -14.22
N PHE A 88 -4.15 -3.29 -12.96
CA PHE A 88 -5.25 -2.88 -12.09
C PHE A 88 -5.25 -1.38 -11.78
N ILE A 89 -4.06 -0.83 -11.49
CA ILE A 89 -3.90 0.61 -11.20
C ILE A 89 -4.23 1.46 -12.42
N LEU A 90 -3.80 1.04 -13.61
CA LEU A 90 -4.00 1.79 -14.86
C LEU A 90 -5.44 1.70 -15.36
N SER A 91 -6.07 0.53 -15.23
CA SER A 91 -7.45 0.31 -15.67
C SER A 91 -8.50 0.69 -14.63
N LYS A 92 -8.08 1.09 -13.42
CA LYS A 92 -8.96 1.41 -12.29
C LYS A 92 -9.94 0.27 -11.96
N LYS A 93 -9.42 -0.96 -12.02
CA LYS A 93 -10.21 -2.18 -11.85
C LYS A 93 -9.34 -3.31 -11.33
N ILE A 94 -9.80 -4.08 -10.36
CA ILE A 94 -9.13 -5.31 -9.92
C ILE A 94 -9.89 -6.51 -10.50
N ASP A 95 -9.23 -7.29 -11.34
CA ASP A 95 -9.78 -8.55 -11.83
C ASP A 95 -9.34 -9.69 -10.91
N LEU A 96 -10.32 -10.33 -10.27
CA LEU A 96 -10.09 -11.49 -9.43
C LEU A 96 -9.98 -12.74 -10.31
N PRO A 97 -9.04 -13.66 -10.04
CA PRO A 97 -8.94 -14.94 -10.76
C PRO A 97 -10.20 -15.81 -10.71
N SER A 98 -11.08 -15.61 -9.72
CA SER A 98 -12.42 -16.22 -9.67
C SER A 98 -13.38 -15.71 -10.76
N GLY A 99 -13.05 -14.64 -11.48
CA GLY A 99 -13.82 -14.08 -12.59
C GLY A 99 -14.64 -12.82 -12.25
N GLU A 100 -14.65 -12.39 -10.99
CA GLU A 100 -15.26 -11.13 -10.59
C GLU A 100 -14.32 -9.93 -10.84
N SER A 101 -14.90 -8.77 -11.16
CA SER A 101 -14.17 -7.52 -11.32
C SER A 101 -14.65 -6.47 -10.33
N ILE A 102 -13.71 -5.82 -9.64
CA ILE A 102 -13.96 -4.73 -8.70
C ILE A 102 -13.61 -3.41 -9.38
N TYR A 103 -14.58 -2.51 -9.45
CA TYR A 103 -14.45 -1.16 -10.03
C TYR A 103 -14.39 -0.09 -8.96
N PHE A 104 -13.60 0.95 -9.19
CA PHE A 104 -13.48 2.09 -8.28
C PHE A 104 -14.42 3.22 -8.67
N ALA A 105 -14.92 3.97 -7.69
CA ALA A 105 -15.66 5.21 -7.95
C ALA A 105 -14.72 6.30 -8.45
N LYS A 106 -15.25 7.27 -9.22
CA LYS A 106 -14.45 8.33 -9.87
C LYS A 106 -13.55 9.11 -8.91
N SER A 107 -14.05 9.41 -7.71
CA SER A 107 -13.28 10.08 -6.65
C SER A 107 -12.08 9.23 -6.20
N THR A 108 -12.25 7.92 -6.07
CA THR A 108 -11.18 6.98 -5.74
C THR A 108 -10.21 6.79 -6.90
N GLU A 109 -10.67 6.79 -8.14
CA GLU A 109 -9.79 6.74 -9.32
C GLU A 109 -8.82 7.93 -9.34
N GLN A 110 -9.34 9.12 -9.03
CA GLN A 110 -8.55 10.35 -8.93
C GLN A 110 -7.50 10.24 -7.83
N LEU A 111 -7.88 9.78 -6.63
CA LEU A 111 -6.93 9.49 -5.55
C LEU A 111 -5.83 8.53 -6.02
N MET A 112 -6.19 7.46 -6.74
CA MET A 112 -5.21 6.50 -7.27
C MET A 112 -4.26 7.15 -8.27
N ASP A 113 -4.74 8.06 -9.13
CA ASP A 113 -3.88 8.80 -10.06
C ASP A 113 -2.90 9.71 -9.34
N GLU A 114 -3.37 10.46 -8.34
CA GLU A 114 -2.52 11.35 -7.54
C GLU A 114 -1.44 10.58 -6.76
N VAL A 115 -1.79 9.45 -6.14
CA VAL A 115 -0.82 8.59 -5.45
C VAL A 115 0.20 8.01 -6.42
N ARG A 116 -0.24 7.58 -7.61
CA ARG A 116 0.65 7.07 -8.66
C ARG A 116 1.60 8.15 -9.17
N GLU A 117 1.12 9.38 -9.33
CA GLU A 117 1.95 10.51 -9.72
C GLU A 117 3.02 10.81 -8.66
N LEU A 118 2.65 10.82 -7.38
CA LEU A 118 3.59 10.95 -6.27
C LEU A 118 4.66 9.86 -6.30
N TYR A 119 4.25 8.59 -6.47
CA TYR A 119 5.19 7.47 -6.59
C TYR A 119 6.15 7.65 -7.78
N HIS A 120 5.65 8.08 -8.93
CA HIS A 120 6.47 8.30 -10.11
C HIS A 120 7.49 9.43 -9.88
N ASN A 121 7.05 10.56 -9.33
CA ASN A 121 7.94 11.69 -9.05
C ASN A 121 8.98 11.33 -7.97
N ALA A 122 8.59 10.57 -6.95
CA ALA A 122 9.48 10.09 -5.90
C ALA A 122 10.54 9.11 -6.45
N PHE A 123 10.12 7.98 -7.00
CA PHE A 123 11.01 6.83 -7.23
C PHE A 123 11.51 6.70 -8.67
N LYS A 124 10.99 7.50 -9.62
CA LYS A 124 11.46 7.53 -11.02
C LYS A 124 12.17 8.81 -11.39
N LYS A 125 11.76 9.94 -10.79
CA LYS A 125 12.41 11.24 -11.00
C LYS A 125 13.27 11.70 -9.82
N HIS A 126 13.34 10.90 -8.75
CA HIS A 126 14.17 11.17 -7.57
C HIS A 126 13.88 12.51 -6.88
N HIS A 127 12.60 12.94 -6.86
CA HIS A 127 12.18 14.14 -6.14
C HIS A 127 11.90 13.83 -4.66
N ALA A 128 12.85 14.17 -3.78
CA ALA A 128 12.77 13.91 -2.34
C ALA A 128 11.50 14.44 -1.66
N ARG A 129 10.97 15.59 -2.10
CA ARG A 129 9.70 16.12 -1.58
C ARG A 129 8.51 15.22 -1.92
N SER A 130 8.48 14.67 -3.14
CA SER A 130 7.43 13.73 -3.54
C SER A 130 7.54 12.39 -2.80
N GLU A 131 8.75 11.98 -2.45
CA GLU A 131 8.97 10.76 -1.68
C GLU A 131 8.42 10.87 -0.26
N ARG A 132 8.75 11.96 0.45
CA ARG A 132 8.16 12.27 1.76
C ARG A 132 6.63 12.31 1.68
N GLU A 133 6.10 12.97 0.68
CA GLU A 133 4.65 13.11 0.49
C GLU A 133 3.97 11.76 0.16
N PHE A 134 4.64 10.92 -0.63
CA PHE A 134 4.18 9.56 -0.91
C PHE A 134 4.11 8.72 0.37
N TYR A 135 5.15 8.75 1.21
CA TYR A 135 5.14 7.99 2.46
C TYR A 135 4.10 8.51 3.45
N ALA A 136 3.90 9.83 3.56
CA ALA A 136 2.85 10.41 4.39
C ALA A 136 1.46 9.91 3.95
N ARG A 137 1.16 10.03 2.64
CA ARG A 137 -0.14 9.61 2.09
C ARG A 137 -0.35 8.10 2.15
N SER A 138 0.68 7.32 1.83
CA SER A 138 0.65 5.84 1.94
C SER A 138 0.37 5.40 3.38
N THR A 139 1.00 6.03 4.36
CA THR A 139 0.78 5.77 5.79
C THR A 139 -0.66 6.10 6.18
N ALA A 140 -1.17 7.27 5.78
CA ALA A 140 -2.56 7.67 6.05
C ALA A 140 -3.58 6.66 5.47
N ILE A 141 -3.34 6.12 4.26
CA ILE A 141 -4.21 5.09 3.68
C ILE A 141 -4.24 3.83 4.55
N PHE A 142 -3.09 3.34 5.05
CA PHE A 142 -3.09 2.18 5.95
C PHE A 142 -3.87 2.44 7.23
N LEU A 143 -3.68 3.62 7.83
CA LEU A 143 -4.35 4.01 9.06
C LEU A 143 -5.88 4.09 8.86
N VAL A 144 -6.34 4.75 7.79
CA VAL A 144 -7.78 4.92 7.49
C VAL A 144 -8.46 3.62 7.07
N CYS A 145 -7.77 2.75 6.32
CA CYS A 145 -8.28 1.41 6.06
C CYS A 145 -8.47 0.64 7.38
N GLY A 146 -7.49 0.75 8.27
CA GLY A 146 -7.50 0.16 9.59
C GLY A 146 -7.39 -1.37 9.56
N TYR A 147 -7.33 -1.96 10.76
CA TYR A 147 -7.08 -3.39 10.95
C TYR A 147 -8.08 -4.27 10.18
N LYS A 148 -9.38 -4.05 10.38
CA LYS A 148 -10.44 -4.92 9.86
C LYS A 148 -10.45 -5.00 8.32
N ARG A 149 -10.31 -3.87 7.63
CA ARG A 149 -10.34 -3.85 6.15
C ARG A 149 -9.11 -4.50 5.57
N LEU A 150 -7.93 -4.20 6.13
CA LEU A 150 -6.67 -4.76 5.68
C LEU A 150 -6.59 -6.27 5.95
N GLU A 151 -7.14 -6.74 7.07
CA GLU A 151 -7.25 -8.18 7.35
C GLU A 151 -8.10 -8.91 6.31
N VAL A 152 -9.31 -8.40 6.03
CA VAL A 152 -10.18 -8.98 4.98
C VAL A 152 -9.50 -8.92 3.61
N ALA A 153 -8.89 -7.79 3.26
CA ALA A 153 -8.13 -7.65 2.03
C ALA A 153 -6.99 -8.68 1.94
N MET A 154 -6.22 -8.88 3.00
CA MET A 154 -5.14 -9.88 3.05
C MET A 154 -5.68 -11.30 2.86
N GLN A 155 -6.84 -11.63 3.42
CA GLN A 155 -7.49 -12.93 3.20
C GLN A 155 -7.92 -13.11 1.74
N VAL A 156 -8.53 -12.09 1.13
CA VAL A 156 -8.90 -12.12 -0.30
C VAL A 156 -7.67 -12.28 -1.17
N VAL A 157 -6.60 -11.50 -0.93
CA VAL A 157 -5.36 -11.61 -1.72
C VAL A 157 -4.71 -12.98 -1.55
N ASN A 158 -4.74 -13.54 -0.34
CA ASN A 158 -4.21 -14.88 -0.10
C ASN A 158 -5.00 -15.94 -0.87
N LYS A 159 -6.33 -15.88 -0.84
CA LYS A 159 -7.19 -16.83 -1.56
C LYS A 159 -7.05 -16.70 -3.08
N GLU A 160 -7.13 -15.49 -3.59
CA GLU A 160 -7.30 -15.22 -5.02
C GLU A 160 -5.95 -15.16 -5.76
N PHE A 161 -4.87 -14.70 -5.12
CA PHE A 161 -3.60 -14.40 -5.81
C PHE A 161 -2.40 -15.20 -5.30
N VAL A 162 -2.59 -16.27 -4.52
CA VAL A 162 -1.47 -17.13 -4.09
C VAL A 162 -0.73 -17.80 -5.24
N SER A 163 -1.43 -18.15 -6.34
CA SER A 163 -0.80 -18.69 -7.55
C SER A 163 0.05 -17.65 -8.30
N LEU A 164 -0.24 -16.35 -8.10
CA LEU A 164 0.52 -15.25 -8.68
C LEU A 164 1.76 -14.95 -7.82
N PHE A 165 1.58 -14.71 -6.52
CA PHE A 165 2.67 -14.21 -5.67
C PHE A 165 3.44 -15.29 -4.91
N THR A 166 2.89 -16.51 -4.78
CA THR A 166 3.30 -17.52 -3.79
C THR A 166 3.01 -17.12 -2.34
N LYS A 167 2.88 -18.11 -1.45
CA LYS A 167 2.67 -17.87 -0.01
C LYS A 167 3.76 -17.01 0.62
N HIS A 168 5.02 -17.18 0.18
CA HIS A 168 6.16 -16.44 0.71
C HIS A 168 6.00 -14.91 0.57
N TYR A 169 5.65 -14.41 -0.62
CA TYR A 169 5.53 -12.98 -0.83
C TYR A 169 4.25 -12.40 -0.26
N LEU A 170 3.17 -13.18 -0.21
CA LEU A 170 1.97 -12.80 0.52
C LEU A 170 2.27 -12.56 2.00
N ASP A 171 3.03 -13.45 2.63
CA ASP A 171 3.43 -13.30 4.03
C ASP A 171 4.40 -12.13 4.23
N LYS A 172 5.30 -11.86 3.27
CA LYS A 172 6.13 -10.63 3.30
C LYS A 172 5.27 -9.37 3.20
N GLY A 173 4.27 -9.34 2.31
CA GLY A 173 3.35 -8.22 2.19
C GLY A 173 2.57 -7.95 3.47
N GLN A 174 2.04 -9.00 4.10
CA GLN A 174 1.38 -8.90 5.40
C GLN A 174 2.33 -8.36 6.48
N LYS A 175 3.56 -8.90 6.57
CA LYS A 175 4.57 -8.42 7.53
C LYS A 175 4.97 -6.97 7.32
N TYR A 176 4.95 -6.48 6.07
CA TYR A 176 5.19 -5.07 5.77
C TYR A 176 4.05 -4.17 6.28
N ILE A 177 2.80 -4.60 6.11
CA ILE A 177 1.62 -3.81 6.49
C ILE A 177 1.40 -3.81 8.01
N THR A 178 1.71 -4.93 8.66
CA THR A 178 1.40 -5.17 10.08
C THR A 178 1.84 -4.04 11.02
N PRO A 179 3.09 -3.51 10.96
CA PRO A 179 3.53 -2.41 11.82
C PRO A 179 2.67 -1.14 11.73
N TYR A 180 2.11 -0.83 10.55
CA TYR A 180 1.28 0.36 10.35
C TYR A 180 -0.06 0.23 11.07
N ILE A 181 -0.73 -0.92 10.94
CA ILE A 181 -2.03 -1.17 11.60
C ILE A 181 -1.88 -1.36 13.10
N GLU A 182 -0.75 -1.91 13.53
CA GLU A 182 -0.40 -2.11 14.94
C GLU A 182 -0.12 -0.81 15.70
N ALA A 183 0.05 0.30 14.99
CA ALA A 183 0.18 1.63 15.57
C ALA A 183 -1.18 2.31 15.77
N ILE A 184 -2.29 1.69 15.38
CA ILE A 184 -3.63 2.17 15.70
C ILE A 184 -3.96 1.75 17.13
N VAL A 185 -4.31 2.71 17.98
CA VAL A 185 -4.70 2.46 19.36
C VAL A 185 -6.17 2.00 19.40
N PRO A 186 -6.50 0.92 20.15
CA PRO A 186 -7.87 0.42 20.29
C PRO A 186 -8.86 1.44 20.88
#